data_AF-A0A4Z0ECF2-F1
#
_entry.id   AF-A0A4Z0ECF2-F1
#
_cell.length_a   1.000
_cell.length_b   1.000
_cell.length_c   1.000
_cell.angle_alpha   90.00
_cell.angle_beta   90.00
_cell.angle_gamma   90.00
#
_symmetry.space_group_name_H-M   'P 1'
#
loop_
_entity.id
_entity.type
_entity.pdbx_description
1 polymer ?
#
loop_
_entity_poly.entity_id
_entity_poly.type
_entity_poly.pdbx_seq_one_letter_code
_entity_poly.pdbx_strand_id
1 'polypeptide(L)'
;MSSMKRTALLGLVGAALLGAVPAATVAFAQDAKPELANKLDPNAKEIDEPVLKAAAAAKEEDGKYFDKDGHPTFRITNDGKKVDWFTYSGYRRYHAECHVCHGPDGMGSTYAPALKDSLKRLSYEEFYGILAGGKQEVSNTANQVMPAFGDNKNVMCYANDLYVYLRARAAGAWGRARPGEKEDKPESAKTVEKECLGG
;
A
#
# COMPACT_ATOMS: atom_id res chain seq x y z
N MET A 1 -46.08 59.12 -48.63
CA MET A 1 -44.61 59.25 -48.76
C MET A 1 -44.01 59.04 -47.38
N SER A 2 -43.89 57.78 -46.95
CA SER A 2 -42.64 57.00 -46.85
C SER A 2 -41.58 57.64 -45.93
N SER A 3 -41.38 57.10 -44.73
CA SER A 3 -40.11 56.45 -44.37
C SER A 3 -40.08 55.87 -42.94
N MET A 4 -39.67 54.58 -42.84
CA MET A 4 -38.77 53.96 -41.85
C MET A 4 -39.12 53.99 -40.34
N LYS A 5 -38.99 52.92 -39.54
CA LYS A 5 -38.29 51.61 -39.55
C LYS A 5 -39.07 50.67 -38.58
N ARG A 6 -39.42 49.42 -38.93
CA ARG A 6 -38.67 48.17 -38.68
C ARG A 6 -38.23 48.01 -37.20
N THR A 7 -38.54 46.97 -36.42
CA THR A 7 -39.19 45.67 -36.62
C THR A 7 -39.50 45.12 -35.21
N ALA A 8 -40.60 44.37 -35.07
CA ALA A 8 -40.87 43.49 -33.93
C ALA A 8 -39.93 42.24 -33.94
N LEU A 9 -39.89 41.27 -33.03
CA LEU A 9 -40.87 40.69 -32.11
C LEU A 9 -40.11 39.70 -31.17
N LEU A 10 -40.74 39.42 -30.03
CA LEU A 10 -40.61 38.31 -29.06
C LEU A 10 -39.81 37.03 -29.44
N GLY A 11 -39.14 36.47 -28.42
CA GLY A 11 -38.92 35.02 -28.24
C GLY A 11 -38.61 34.75 -26.75
N LEU A 12 -39.59 34.31 -25.96
CA LEU A 12 -39.98 32.92 -25.65
C LEU A 12 -39.05 32.18 -24.66
N VAL A 13 -39.65 31.92 -23.49
CA VAL A 13 -39.20 31.09 -22.37
C VAL A 13 -39.05 29.63 -22.82
N GLY A 14 -37.95 28.98 -22.45
CA GLY A 14 -37.75 27.54 -22.62
C GLY A 14 -37.21 26.90 -21.35
N ALA A 15 -38.02 26.06 -20.71
CA ALA A 15 -37.67 25.19 -19.61
C ALA A 15 -37.47 23.75 -20.13
N ALA A 16 -36.39 23.07 -19.71
CA ALA A 16 -36.17 21.62 -19.76
C ALA A 16 -34.71 21.34 -19.31
N LEU A 17 -34.32 20.30 -18.57
CA LEU A 17 -34.94 19.16 -17.91
C LEU A 17 -33.86 18.67 -16.93
N LEU A 18 -34.19 18.46 -15.65
CA LEU A 18 -33.33 17.74 -14.70
C LEU A 18 -33.32 16.25 -15.07
N GLY A 19 -32.23 15.78 -15.67
CA GLY A 19 -31.95 14.37 -15.85
C GLY A 19 -31.39 13.76 -14.57
N ALA A 20 -32.15 12.86 -13.96
CA ALA A 20 -31.67 11.99 -12.90
C ALA A 20 -30.71 10.94 -13.49
N VAL A 21 -29.49 10.85 -12.95
CA VAL A 21 -28.53 9.78 -13.27
C VAL A 21 -28.67 8.69 -12.20
N PRO A 22 -28.82 7.39 -12.57
CA PRO A 22 -29.05 6.32 -11.61
C PRO A 22 -27.80 6.01 -10.79
N ALA A 23 -28.01 5.77 -9.49
CA ALA A 23 -27.01 5.35 -8.53
C ALA A 23 -26.58 3.90 -8.79
N ALA A 24 -25.44 3.69 -9.44
CA ALA A 24 -24.69 2.43 -9.41
C ALA A 24 -23.27 2.64 -9.94
N THR A 25 -22.37 3.10 -9.06
CA THR A 25 -20.94 2.76 -9.00
C THR A 25 -20.37 3.61 -7.86
N VAL A 26 -20.09 2.95 -6.74
CA VAL A 26 -19.46 3.61 -5.61
C VAL A 26 -17.99 3.82 -5.99
N ALA A 27 -17.69 5.01 -6.51
CA ALA A 27 -16.34 5.44 -6.80
C ALA A 27 -15.63 5.81 -5.49
N PHE A 28 -14.96 4.83 -4.86
CA PHE A 28 -14.00 5.11 -3.80
C PHE A 28 -12.60 5.24 -4.41
N ALA A 29 -12.29 6.39 -5.02
CA ALA A 29 -10.93 6.68 -5.52
C ALA A 29 -10.64 8.18 -5.68
N GLN A 30 -11.19 9.05 -4.82
CA GLN A 30 -11.07 10.49 -5.03
C GLN A 30 -9.73 11.10 -4.55
N ASP A 31 -8.87 10.30 -3.90
CA ASP A 31 -7.62 10.80 -3.29
C ASP A 31 -6.33 10.25 -3.95
N ALA A 32 -6.43 9.28 -4.86
CA ALA A 32 -5.27 8.74 -5.58
C ALA A 32 -5.23 9.31 -7.01
N LYS A 33 -4.04 9.74 -7.47
CA LYS A 33 -3.85 10.06 -8.89
C LYS A 33 -4.21 8.80 -9.71
N PRO A 34 -5.02 8.89 -10.78
CA PRO A 34 -5.53 7.72 -11.50
C PRO A 34 -4.44 6.74 -11.97
N GLU A 35 -3.25 7.25 -12.26
CA GLU A 35 -2.07 6.49 -12.66
C GLU A 35 -1.42 5.66 -11.54
N LEU A 36 -1.60 6.06 -10.28
CA LEU A 36 -1.03 5.41 -9.09
C LEU A 36 -1.99 4.39 -8.46
N ALA A 37 -3.22 4.29 -8.97
CA ALA A 37 -4.22 3.38 -8.44
C ALA A 37 -3.81 1.91 -8.63
N ASN A 38 -4.09 1.10 -7.60
CA ASN A 38 -3.92 -0.35 -7.65
C ASN A 38 -4.95 -1.00 -8.59
N LYS A 39 -4.55 -2.10 -9.23
CA LYS A 39 -5.44 -3.05 -9.92
C LYS A 39 -5.23 -4.43 -9.30
N LEU A 40 -6.07 -4.74 -8.32
CA LEU A 40 -6.00 -5.95 -7.50
C LEU A 40 -6.70 -7.14 -8.16
N ASP A 41 -6.52 -8.33 -7.60
CA ASP A 41 -7.27 -9.52 -8.04
C ASP A 41 -8.77 -9.29 -7.78
N PRO A 42 -9.64 -9.34 -8.81
CA PRO A 42 -11.07 -9.15 -8.66
C PRO A 42 -11.74 -10.21 -7.77
N ASN A 43 -11.07 -11.33 -7.51
CA ASN A 43 -11.54 -12.41 -6.64
C ASN A 43 -10.88 -12.42 -5.26
N ALA A 44 -10.12 -11.38 -4.89
CA ALA A 44 -9.51 -11.28 -3.57
C ALA A 44 -10.59 -11.26 -2.47
N LYS A 45 -10.53 -12.24 -1.55
CA LYS A 45 -11.56 -12.45 -0.51
C LYS A 45 -11.25 -11.81 0.84
N GLU A 46 -10.00 -11.40 1.06
CA GLU A 46 -9.50 -10.91 2.36
C GLU A 46 -9.15 -9.42 2.34
N ILE A 47 -9.70 -8.64 1.39
CA ILE A 47 -9.46 -7.19 1.33
C ILE A 47 -10.00 -6.52 2.60
N ASP A 48 -9.15 -5.71 3.23
CA ASP A 48 -9.51 -4.83 4.33
C ASP A 48 -9.61 -3.40 3.78
N GLU A 49 -10.83 -2.98 3.41
CA GLU A 49 -11.08 -1.72 2.71
C GLU A 49 -10.53 -0.48 3.45
N PRO A 50 -10.71 -0.32 4.78
CA PRO A 50 -10.09 0.79 5.51
C PRO A 50 -8.56 0.83 5.39
N VAL A 51 -7.90 -0.33 5.55
CA VAL A 51 -6.43 -0.42 5.48
C VAL A 51 -5.95 -0.20 4.04
N LEU A 52 -6.65 -0.75 3.05
CA LEU A 52 -6.35 -0.55 1.63
C LEU A 52 -6.47 0.93 1.23
N LYS A 53 -7.53 1.60 1.67
CA LYS A 53 -7.73 3.04 1.41
C LYS A 53 -6.63 3.88 2.06
N ALA A 54 -6.25 3.57 3.30
CA ALA A 54 -5.17 4.26 3.99
C ALA A 54 -3.79 4.04 3.32
N ALA A 55 -3.61 2.90 2.65
CA ALA A 55 -2.41 2.54 1.90
C ALA A 55 -2.40 3.06 0.44
N ALA A 56 -3.41 3.81 0.01
CA ALA A 56 -3.48 4.31 -1.36
C ALA A 56 -2.26 5.20 -1.70
N ALA A 57 -1.58 4.90 -2.80
CA ALA A 57 -0.43 5.67 -3.26
C ALA A 57 -0.87 7.07 -3.73
N ALA A 58 -0.30 8.10 -3.10
CA ALA A 58 -0.49 9.50 -3.43
C ALA A 58 0.70 10.08 -4.23
N LYS A 59 1.87 9.47 -4.08
CA LYS A 59 3.13 9.91 -4.69
C LYS A 59 3.97 8.71 -5.13
N GLU A 60 4.73 8.89 -6.21
CA GLU A 60 5.75 7.97 -6.68
C GLU A 60 7.06 8.74 -6.88
N GLU A 61 8.18 8.16 -6.42
CA GLU A 61 9.54 8.68 -6.62
C GLU A 61 10.54 7.54 -6.85
N ASP A 62 11.00 7.41 -8.10
CA ASP A 62 12.00 6.42 -8.53
C ASP A 62 11.65 4.99 -8.07
N GLY A 63 10.44 4.56 -8.43
CA GLY A 63 9.87 3.25 -8.14
C GLY A 63 9.41 3.05 -6.68
N LYS A 64 9.52 4.08 -5.82
CA LYS A 64 8.96 4.06 -4.46
C LYS A 64 7.60 4.72 -4.46
N TYR A 65 6.63 4.10 -3.81
CA TYR A 65 5.30 4.66 -3.63
C TYR A 65 5.12 5.11 -2.19
N PHE A 66 4.43 6.23 -2.02
CA PHE A 66 4.12 6.80 -0.72
C PHE A 66 2.64 7.12 -0.62
N ASP A 67 2.07 6.89 0.56
CA ASP A 67 0.70 7.31 0.86
C ASP A 67 0.63 8.83 1.07
N LYS A 68 -0.58 9.33 1.34
CA LYS A 68 -0.84 10.76 1.60
C LYS A 68 -0.10 11.32 2.83
N ASP A 69 0.31 10.46 3.76
CA ASP A 69 1.01 10.82 4.99
C ASP A 69 2.53 10.74 4.81
N GLY A 70 2.99 10.29 3.64
CA GLY A 70 4.41 10.18 3.29
C GLY A 70 5.04 8.85 3.70
N HIS A 71 4.27 7.88 4.20
CA HIS A 71 4.81 6.57 4.55
C HIS A 71 4.93 5.67 3.31
N PRO A 72 5.92 4.76 3.27
CA PRO A 72 6.07 3.83 2.16
C PRO A 72 4.81 2.97 1.95
N THR A 73 4.39 2.76 0.71
CA THR A 73 3.26 1.89 0.39
C THR A 73 3.54 1.04 -0.84
N PHE A 74 2.65 0.09 -1.12
CA PHE A 74 2.74 -0.85 -2.22
C PHE A 74 2.03 -0.32 -3.47
N ARG A 75 2.41 -0.87 -4.62
CA ARG A 75 1.63 -0.79 -5.85
C ARG A 75 1.47 -2.18 -6.46
N ILE A 76 0.23 -2.53 -6.77
CA ILE A 76 -0.14 -3.81 -7.37
C ILE A 76 -0.95 -3.53 -8.63
N THR A 77 -0.56 -4.15 -9.73
CA THR A 77 -1.13 -3.95 -11.07
C THR A 77 -1.39 -5.29 -11.76
N ASN A 78 -1.95 -5.24 -12.97
CA ASN A 78 -2.29 -6.41 -13.78
C ASN A 78 -3.20 -7.39 -13.04
N ASP A 79 -4.28 -6.88 -12.43
CA ASP A 79 -5.29 -7.65 -11.70
C ASP A 79 -4.67 -8.57 -10.63
N GLY A 80 -3.80 -7.99 -9.79
CA GLY A 80 -3.17 -8.70 -8.69
C GLY A 80 -1.95 -9.55 -9.06
N LYS A 81 -1.39 -9.42 -10.28
CA LYS A 81 -0.27 -10.28 -10.74
C LYS A 81 1.10 -9.63 -10.60
N LYS A 82 1.18 -8.31 -10.82
CA LYS A 82 2.43 -7.55 -10.82
C LYS A 82 2.52 -6.66 -9.60
N VAL A 83 3.64 -6.75 -8.87
CA VAL A 83 3.90 -5.91 -7.69
C VAL A 83 5.02 -4.90 -7.93
N ASP A 84 5.07 -3.83 -7.14
CA ASP A 84 6.23 -2.94 -7.08
C ASP A 84 7.48 -3.66 -6.57
N TRP A 85 8.65 -3.06 -6.81
CA TRP A 85 9.93 -3.65 -6.40
C TRP A 85 10.02 -3.91 -4.89
N PHE A 86 9.51 -3.01 -4.06
CA PHE A 86 9.65 -3.07 -2.60
C PHE A 86 8.72 -4.12 -1.99
N THR A 87 7.54 -4.36 -2.56
CA THR A 87 6.71 -5.54 -2.21
C THR A 87 7.44 -6.85 -2.54
N TYR A 88 8.04 -6.96 -3.73
CA TYR A 88 8.81 -8.15 -4.13
C TYR A 88 10.04 -8.38 -3.25
N SER A 89 10.82 -7.31 -3.00
CA SER A 89 12.00 -7.36 -2.15
C SER A 89 11.61 -7.73 -0.72
N GLY A 90 10.58 -7.07 -0.17
CA GLY A 90 10.06 -7.29 1.17
C GLY A 90 9.64 -8.72 1.44
N TYR A 91 8.96 -9.37 0.48
CA TYR A 91 8.63 -10.81 0.58
C TYR A 91 9.89 -11.67 0.83
N ARG A 92 10.97 -11.41 0.07
CA ARG A 92 12.21 -12.18 0.18
C ARG A 92 12.93 -11.92 1.50
N ARG A 93 12.95 -10.67 1.97
CA ARG A 93 13.56 -10.30 3.27
C ARG A 93 12.76 -10.89 4.43
N TYR A 94 11.43 -10.83 4.34
CA TYR A 94 10.54 -11.48 5.30
C TYR A 94 10.80 -12.99 5.37
N HIS A 95 10.95 -13.64 4.21
CA HIS A 95 11.30 -15.06 4.15
C HIS A 95 12.75 -15.34 4.62
N ALA A 96 13.68 -14.40 4.52
CA ALA A 96 15.02 -14.65 5.03
C ALA A 96 15.08 -14.53 6.56
N GLU A 97 14.44 -13.50 7.11
CA GLU A 97 14.75 -13.02 8.47
C GLU A 97 13.57 -13.13 9.45
N CYS A 98 12.33 -13.25 8.96
CA CYS A 98 11.13 -13.11 9.78
C CYS A 98 10.24 -14.36 9.83
N HIS A 99 10.20 -15.17 8.76
CA HIS A 99 9.24 -16.29 8.67
C HIS A 99 9.42 -17.31 9.78
N VAL A 100 10.64 -17.46 10.31
CA VAL A 100 10.98 -18.51 11.27
C VAL A 100 10.14 -18.39 12.54
N CYS A 101 9.84 -17.15 12.93
CA CYS A 101 8.98 -16.86 14.07
C CYS A 101 7.57 -16.49 13.62
N HIS A 102 7.41 -15.64 12.60
CA HIS A 102 6.11 -15.08 12.22
C HIS A 102 5.33 -15.92 11.20
N GLY A 103 5.79 -17.14 10.91
CA GLY A 103 5.15 -18.08 9.99
C GLY A 103 5.32 -17.72 8.52
N PRO A 104 4.75 -18.51 7.60
CA PRO A 104 4.69 -18.15 6.19
C PRO A 104 3.71 -16.98 5.97
N ASP A 105 4.05 -16.08 5.05
CA ASP A 105 3.19 -14.98 4.57
C ASP A 105 2.60 -14.04 5.66
N GLY A 106 3.25 -13.92 6.82
CA GLY A 106 2.78 -13.08 7.93
C GLY A 106 1.67 -13.71 8.75
N MET A 107 1.42 -15.01 8.63
CA MET A 107 0.26 -15.69 9.24
C MET A 107 0.40 -15.99 10.74
N GLY A 108 1.57 -15.73 11.32
CA GLY A 108 1.87 -16.05 12.72
C GLY A 108 2.25 -17.51 12.91
N SER A 109 2.67 -17.81 14.13
CA SER A 109 2.98 -19.17 14.58
C SER A 109 2.54 -19.35 16.03
N THR A 110 2.83 -20.51 16.60
CA THR A 110 2.69 -20.74 18.04
C THR A 110 3.63 -19.87 18.89
N TYR A 111 4.70 -19.32 18.29
CA TYR A 111 5.70 -18.52 18.98
C TYR A 111 5.46 -17.02 18.85
N ALA A 112 5.09 -16.53 17.66
CA ALA A 112 5.00 -15.10 17.37
C ALA A 112 3.71 -14.72 16.60
N PRO A 113 3.22 -13.48 16.74
CA PRO A 113 1.93 -13.07 16.19
C PRO A 113 1.91 -12.99 14.66
N ALA A 114 0.70 -12.98 14.10
CA ALA A 114 0.45 -12.72 12.69
C ALA A 114 0.76 -11.25 12.34
N LEU A 115 1.80 -11.03 11.55
CA LEU A 115 2.20 -9.67 11.14
C LEU A 115 1.21 -9.04 10.15
N LYS A 116 0.48 -9.85 9.35
CA LYS A 116 -0.60 -9.32 8.49
C LYS A 116 -1.67 -8.60 9.30
N ASP A 117 -1.94 -9.03 10.53
CA ASP A 117 -2.94 -8.40 11.40
C ASP A 117 -2.34 -7.32 12.28
N SER A 118 -1.02 -7.37 12.53
CA SER A 118 -0.30 -6.37 13.31
C SER A 118 -0.25 -5.02 12.59
N LEU A 119 0.04 -5.01 11.29
CA LEU A 119 0.10 -3.78 10.47
C LEU A 119 -1.26 -3.15 10.16
N LYS A 120 -2.37 -3.76 10.59
CA LYS A 120 -3.68 -3.08 10.60
C LYS A 120 -3.77 -2.01 11.69
N ARG A 121 -2.88 -2.07 12.68
CA ARG A 121 -2.91 -1.21 13.88
C ARG A 121 -1.62 -0.43 14.10
N LEU A 122 -0.48 -1.01 13.72
CA LEU A 122 0.81 -0.34 13.86
C LEU A 122 0.99 0.71 12.76
N SER A 123 1.40 1.91 13.16
CA SER A 123 1.97 2.91 12.27
C SER A 123 3.32 2.45 11.69
N TYR A 124 3.81 3.18 10.69
CA TYR A 124 5.12 2.94 10.11
C TYR A 124 6.24 3.12 11.14
N GLU A 125 6.15 4.15 11.97
CA GLU A 125 7.11 4.50 13.02
C GLU A 125 7.12 3.45 14.13
N GLU A 126 5.95 2.97 14.56
CA GLU A 126 5.85 1.88 15.54
C GLU A 126 6.44 0.58 15.00
N PHE A 127 6.15 0.25 13.73
CA PHE A 127 6.78 -0.89 13.07
C PHE A 127 8.31 -0.75 13.06
N TYR A 128 8.82 0.41 12.64
CA TYR A 128 10.26 0.65 12.57
C TYR A 128 10.92 0.60 13.96
N GLY A 129 10.28 1.21 14.96
CA GLY A 129 10.75 1.20 16.34
C GLY A 129 10.81 -0.19 16.95
N ILE A 130 9.78 -1.02 16.73
CA ILE A 130 9.76 -2.42 17.17
C ILE A 130 10.81 -3.25 16.42
N LEU A 131 10.98 -3.04 15.11
CA LEU A 131 11.98 -3.75 14.32
C LEU A 131 13.40 -3.42 14.82
N ALA A 132 13.71 -2.13 15.01
CA ALA A 132 15.02 -1.68 15.43
C ALA A 132 15.33 -2.04 16.89
N GLY A 133 14.38 -1.79 17.80
CA GLY A 133 14.55 -1.90 19.25
C GLY A 133 14.11 -3.25 19.85
N GLY A 134 13.45 -4.10 19.08
CA GLY A 134 12.84 -5.32 19.59
C GLY A 134 11.60 -5.05 20.44
N LYS A 135 11.00 -6.11 20.97
CA LYS A 135 9.83 -6.03 21.85
C LYS A 135 9.82 -7.21 22.81
N GLN A 136 9.53 -6.93 24.08
CA GLN A 136 9.39 -7.97 25.10
C GLN A 136 8.03 -7.84 25.77
N GLU A 137 7.34 -8.98 25.90
CA GLU A 137 6.11 -9.10 26.67
C GLU A 137 6.31 -10.25 27.66
N VAL A 138 6.42 -9.89 28.94
CA VAL A 138 6.65 -10.83 30.04
C VAL A 138 5.44 -10.79 30.96
N SER A 139 4.80 -11.94 31.12
CA SER A 139 3.73 -12.16 32.07
C SER A 139 3.98 -13.45 32.85
N ASN A 140 3.15 -13.74 33.84
CA ASN A 140 3.21 -15.01 34.58
C ASN A 140 2.95 -16.24 33.69
N THR A 141 2.42 -16.06 32.48
CA THR A 141 2.02 -17.14 31.57
C THR A 141 2.74 -17.12 30.22
N ALA A 142 3.49 -16.07 29.88
CA ALA A 142 4.20 -15.95 28.62
C ALA A 142 5.48 -15.12 28.77
N ASN A 143 6.54 -15.53 28.07
CA ASN A 143 7.76 -14.76 27.90
C ASN A 143 8.06 -14.67 26.40
N GLN A 144 7.55 -13.63 25.74
CA GLN A 144 7.70 -13.43 24.30
C GLN A 144 8.73 -12.33 24.04
N VAL A 145 9.79 -12.68 23.33
CA VAL A 145 10.88 -11.76 22.97
C VAL A 145 11.02 -11.73 21.45
N MET A 146 10.76 -10.56 20.87
CA MET A 146 11.19 -10.19 19.53
C MET A 146 12.57 -9.52 19.65
N PRO A 147 13.62 -10.09 19.04
CA PRO A 147 14.96 -9.50 19.04
C PRO A 147 14.98 -8.11 18.41
N ALA A 148 15.91 -7.28 18.86
CA ALA A 148 16.25 -6.01 18.22
C ALA A 148 17.08 -6.28 16.95
N PHE A 149 16.70 -5.66 15.83
CA PHE A 149 17.43 -5.77 14.57
C PHE A 149 18.23 -4.51 14.22
N GLY A 150 18.26 -3.48 15.08
CA GLY A 150 18.91 -2.19 14.81
C GLY A 150 20.34 -2.28 14.29
N ASP A 151 21.12 -3.24 14.79
CA ASP A 151 22.51 -3.47 14.38
C ASP A 151 22.65 -4.43 13.18
N ASN A 152 21.58 -5.11 12.79
CA ASN A 152 21.57 -6.03 11.66
C ASN A 152 21.24 -5.28 10.35
N LYS A 153 22.29 -4.92 9.59
CA LYS A 153 22.15 -4.24 8.29
C LYS A 153 21.42 -5.08 7.24
N ASN A 154 21.45 -6.41 7.32
CA ASN A 154 20.69 -7.28 6.42
C ASN A 154 19.17 -7.17 6.62
N VAL A 155 18.73 -6.58 7.74
CA VAL A 155 17.32 -6.26 8.02
C VAL A 155 17.07 -4.77 7.88
N MET A 156 17.83 -3.92 8.58
CA MET A 156 17.50 -2.49 8.67
C MET A 156 17.65 -1.72 7.35
N CYS A 157 18.55 -2.15 6.46
CA CYS A 157 18.64 -1.56 5.12
C CYS A 157 17.40 -1.84 4.26
N TYR A 158 16.56 -2.80 4.66
CA TYR A 158 15.34 -3.21 3.95
C TYR A 158 14.09 -3.09 4.83
N ALA A 159 14.14 -2.26 5.89
CA ALA A 159 12.99 -2.06 6.78
C ALA A 159 11.74 -1.57 6.02
N ASN A 160 11.94 -0.70 5.01
CA ASN A 160 10.86 -0.20 4.16
C ASN A 160 10.29 -1.31 3.28
N ASP A 161 11.13 -2.16 2.70
CA ASP A 161 10.72 -3.30 1.89
C ASP A 161 9.84 -4.24 2.72
N LEU A 162 10.27 -4.58 3.94
CA LEU A 162 9.51 -5.39 4.89
C LEU A 162 8.15 -4.76 5.20
N TYR A 163 8.14 -3.45 5.49
CA TYR A 163 6.92 -2.70 5.76
C TYR A 163 5.95 -2.75 4.57
N VAL A 164 6.42 -2.42 3.37
CA VAL A 164 5.60 -2.38 2.15
C VAL A 164 4.97 -3.76 1.87
N TYR A 165 5.75 -4.83 1.94
CA TYR A 165 5.23 -6.19 1.75
C TYR A 165 4.17 -6.54 2.80
N LEU A 166 4.48 -6.37 4.09
CA LEU A 166 3.54 -6.71 5.16
C LEU A 166 2.30 -5.81 5.13
N ARG A 167 2.42 -4.56 4.68
CA ARG A 167 1.30 -3.62 4.50
C ARG A 167 0.37 -4.09 3.39
N ALA A 168 0.91 -4.61 2.29
CA ALA A 168 0.13 -5.26 1.23
C ALA A 168 -0.60 -6.52 1.74
N ARG A 169 0.03 -7.28 2.64
CA ARG A 169 -0.60 -8.43 3.32
C ARG A 169 -1.71 -7.99 4.28
N ALA A 170 -1.51 -6.91 5.01
CA ALA A 170 -2.48 -6.37 5.97
C ALA A 170 -3.74 -5.81 5.28
N ALA A 171 -3.56 -5.11 4.15
CA ALA A 171 -4.65 -4.61 3.31
C ALA A 171 -5.41 -5.72 2.56
N GLY A 172 -4.90 -6.95 2.55
CA GLY A 172 -5.42 -8.02 1.70
C GLY A 172 -5.16 -7.81 0.21
N ALA A 173 -4.32 -6.84 -0.15
CA ALA A 173 -4.00 -6.46 -1.53
C ALA A 173 -3.09 -7.48 -2.21
N TRP A 174 -2.27 -8.18 -1.44
CA TRP A 174 -1.47 -9.32 -1.90
C TRP A 174 -1.86 -10.58 -1.14
N GLY A 175 -1.99 -11.71 -1.84
CA GLY A 175 -2.37 -13.00 -1.27
C GLY A 175 -1.22 -13.80 -0.64
N ARG A 176 -1.47 -15.09 -0.37
CA ARG A 176 -0.46 -16.04 0.12
C ARG A 176 0.27 -16.69 -1.05
N ALA A 177 1.06 -15.88 -1.73
CA ALA A 177 1.84 -16.30 -2.88
C ALA A 177 3.18 -15.57 -2.90
N ARG A 178 4.19 -16.23 -3.48
CA ARG A 178 5.43 -15.56 -3.86
C ARG A 178 5.13 -14.59 -5.01
N PRO A 179 5.51 -13.30 -4.94
CA PRO A 179 5.36 -12.40 -6.06
C PRO A 179 6.16 -12.88 -7.28
N GLY A 180 5.45 -13.04 -8.40
CA GLY A 180 5.99 -13.52 -9.67
C GLY A 180 6.42 -12.35 -10.56
N GLU A 181 5.44 -11.67 -11.16
CA GLU A 181 5.70 -10.44 -11.92
C GLU A 181 6.01 -9.29 -10.97
N LYS A 182 6.97 -8.45 -11.35
CA LYS A 182 7.40 -7.30 -10.56
C LYS A 182 7.81 -6.14 -11.46
N GLU A 183 7.78 -4.93 -10.92
CA GLU A 183 8.49 -3.79 -11.49
C GLU A 183 10.01 -3.99 -11.43
N ASP A 184 10.73 -3.21 -12.24
CA ASP A 184 12.19 -3.27 -12.27
C ASP A 184 12.79 -2.68 -11.00
N LYS A 185 13.98 -3.16 -10.61
CA LYS A 185 14.69 -2.61 -9.45
C LYS A 185 15.16 -1.19 -9.80
N PRO A 186 14.69 -0.14 -9.12
CA PRO A 186 15.11 1.22 -9.44
C PRO A 186 16.58 1.44 -9.08
N GLU A 187 17.24 2.39 -9.76
CA GLU A 187 18.66 2.68 -9.55
C GLU A 187 18.91 3.26 -8.15
N SER A 188 18.00 4.06 -7.60
CA SER A 188 18.12 4.52 -6.21
C SER A 188 18.14 3.36 -5.21
N ALA A 189 17.36 2.30 -5.44
CA ALA A 189 17.38 1.14 -4.55
C ALA A 189 18.73 0.43 -4.58
N LYS A 190 19.39 0.34 -5.74
CA LYS A 190 20.74 -0.23 -5.85
C LYS A 190 21.78 0.62 -5.13
N THR A 191 21.68 1.94 -5.28
CA THR A 191 22.61 2.90 -4.67
C THR A 191 22.48 2.89 -3.15
N VAL A 192 21.26 3.04 -2.62
CA VAL A 192 20.99 3.01 -1.17
C VAL A 192 21.37 1.66 -0.55
N GLU A 193 21.07 0.55 -1.24
CA GLU A 193 21.47 -0.78 -0.77
C GLU A 193 22.99 -0.91 -0.65
N LYS A 194 23.73 -0.46 -1.67
CA LYS A 194 25.20 -0.47 -1.66
C LYS A 194 25.75 0.35 -0.49
N GLU A 195 25.28 1.59 -0.34
CA GLU A 195 25.75 2.50 0.71
C GLU A 195 25.41 1.97 2.11
N CYS A 196 24.19 1.48 2.32
CA CYS A 196 23.74 1.00 3.63
C CYS A 196 24.46 -0.27 4.07
N LEU A 197 24.81 -1.16 3.13
CA LEU A 197 25.57 -2.38 3.40
C LEU A 197 27.09 -2.16 3.46
N GLY A 198 27.57 -0.93 3.23
CA GLY A 198 28.99 -0.58 3.31
C GLY A 198 29.82 -1.06 2.10
N GLY A 199 29.20 -1.11 0.91
CA GLY A 199 29.85 -1.49 -0.36
C GLY A 199 30.43 -0.34 -1.17
#